data_AF-A0A150GQQ5-F1
#
_entry.id   AF-A0A150GQQ5-F1
#
_cell.length_a   1.000
_cell.length_b   1.000
_cell.length_c   1.000
_cell.angle_alpha   90.00
_cell.angle_beta   90.00
_cell.angle_gamma   90.00
#
_symmetry.space_group_name_H-M   'P 1'
#
loop_
_entity.id
_entity.type
_entity.pdbx_description
1 polymer ?
#
loop_
_entity_poly.entity_id
_entity_poly.type
_entity_poly.pdbx_seq_one_letter_code
_entity_poly.pdbx_strand_id
1 'polypeptide(L)'
;MEEDFEMEECAEVAEPHSTEADELVDGSFIKVSGKGNVKAVAGKIAHSTREGDPPAALCIGAESINLAVKAIAISRTYLAADQWDLTFQPAFRDADRSKKSLALYMARTKVRAPISQIPDVEMPISSQSKPQVVAGALAARIREQRSVCLTAIGIDAVSNAVLAIGNARLYLEQDRKDIRAMPAFVQVHKNGRDLNAVKLTLIVENI
;
A
#
# COMPACT_ATOMS: atom_id res chain seq x y z
N MET A 1 -47.13 -32.24 -52.99
CA MET A 1 -46.04 -31.34 -53.44
C MET A 1 -46.09 -30.18 -52.46
N GLU A 2 -45.68 -30.52 -51.24
CA GLU A 2 -45.46 -29.61 -50.13
C GLU A 2 -43.96 -29.38 -50.11
N GLU A 3 -43.53 -28.13 -49.96
CA GLU A 3 -42.34 -27.82 -49.16
C GLU A 3 -42.48 -26.37 -48.71
N ASP A 4 -42.72 -26.27 -47.41
CA ASP A 4 -42.94 -25.07 -46.63
C ASP A 4 -41.61 -24.38 -46.28
N PHE A 5 -41.75 -23.07 -46.15
CA PHE A 5 -40.91 -22.07 -45.48
C PHE A 5 -40.10 -22.62 -44.28
N GLU A 6 -38.77 -22.63 -44.37
CA GLU A 6 -37.90 -22.76 -43.19
C GLU A 6 -37.48 -21.37 -42.67
N MET A 7 -37.68 -21.22 -41.36
CA MET A 7 -37.52 -20.01 -40.55
C MET A 7 -36.06 -19.77 -40.14
N GLU A 8 -35.73 -18.50 -39.94
CA GLU A 8 -34.55 -18.00 -39.24
C GLU A 8 -34.38 -18.64 -37.85
N GLU A 9 -33.19 -19.18 -37.57
CA GLU A 9 -32.75 -19.53 -36.22
C GLU A 9 -31.87 -18.39 -35.68
N CYS A 10 -32.43 -17.62 -34.74
CA CYS A 10 -31.72 -16.60 -33.98
C CYS A 10 -30.65 -17.23 -33.08
N ALA A 11 -29.40 -16.83 -33.27
CA ALA A 11 -28.29 -17.18 -32.39
C ALA A 11 -28.50 -16.61 -30.97
N GLU A 12 -28.44 -17.50 -29.98
CA GLU A 12 -28.45 -17.20 -28.56
C GLU A 12 -27.25 -16.32 -28.19
N VAL A 13 -27.52 -15.10 -27.70
CA VAL A 13 -26.50 -14.18 -27.22
C VAL A 13 -26.07 -14.62 -25.83
N ALA A 14 -24.90 -15.24 -25.72
CA ALA A 14 -24.27 -15.57 -24.44
C ALA A 14 -23.91 -14.29 -23.68
N GLU A 15 -24.41 -14.18 -22.45
CA GLU A 15 -24.11 -13.06 -21.54
C GLU A 15 -22.61 -13.00 -21.20
N PRO A 16 -22.03 -11.79 -21.03
CA PRO A 16 -20.61 -11.66 -20.72
C PRO A 16 -20.34 -12.14 -19.29
N HIS A 17 -19.48 -13.16 -19.18
CA HIS A 17 -18.88 -13.61 -17.93
C HIS A 17 -18.29 -12.42 -17.18
N SER A 18 -18.89 -12.08 -16.04
CA SER A 18 -18.33 -11.15 -15.07
C SER A 18 -17.01 -11.72 -14.57
N THR A 19 -15.89 -11.12 -14.98
CA THR A 19 -14.58 -11.34 -14.37
C THR A 19 -14.69 -11.14 -12.87
N GLU A 20 -14.45 -12.22 -12.13
CA GLU A 20 -14.34 -12.28 -10.68
C GLU A 20 -13.43 -11.15 -10.21
N ALA A 21 -14.03 -10.17 -9.52
CA ALA A 21 -13.28 -9.20 -8.76
C ALA A 21 -12.56 -9.98 -7.65
N ASP A 22 -11.22 -9.96 -7.67
CA ASP A 22 -10.35 -10.51 -6.62
C ASP A 22 -11.01 -10.34 -5.25
N GLU A 23 -11.33 -11.46 -4.60
CA GLU A 23 -11.92 -11.49 -3.27
C GLU A 23 -11.01 -10.74 -2.29
N LEU A 24 -11.41 -9.51 -1.95
CA LEU A 24 -10.85 -8.78 -0.82
C LEU A 24 -11.22 -9.56 0.45
N VAL A 25 -10.26 -10.36 0.93
CA VAL A 25 -10.31 -11.15 2.16
C VAL A 25 -11.08 -10.42 3.26
N ASP A 26 -12.05 -11.11 3.87
CA ASP A 26 -12.88 -10.69 5.00
C ASP A 26 -12.01 -10.46 6.26
N GLY A 27 -11.17 -9.44 6.19
CA GLY A 27 -10.17 -9.09 7.19
C GLY A 27 -10.72 -8.12 8.22
N SER A 28 -10.24 -8.23 9.45
CA SER A 28 -10.51 -7.24 10.50
C SER A 28 -10.06 -5.84 10.04
N PHE A 29 -10.91 -4.82 10.23
CA PHE A 29 -10.56 -3.43 9.91
C PHE A 29 -10.37 -2.60 11.18
N ILE A 30 -9.32 -1.77 11.20
CA ILE A 30 -9.15 -0.74 12.22
C ILE A 30 -9.35 0.65 11.61
N LYS A 31 -10.27 1.43 12.18
CA LYS A 31 -10.45 2.84 11.82
C LYS A 31 -9.39 3.68 12.52
N VAL A 32 -8.62 4.45 11.75
CA VAL A 32 -7.53 5.27 12.30
C VAL A 32 -7.93 6.74 12.25
N SER A 33 -7.98 7.41 13.40
CA SER A 33 -8.17 8.86 13.47
C SER A 33 -6.82 9.59 13.47
N GLY A 34 -6.76 10.78 12.87
CA GLY A 34 -5.53 11.58 12.81
C GLY A 34 -4.99 12.02 14.18
N LYS A 35 -5.88 12.12 15.18
CA LYS A 35 -5.57 12.51 16.57
C LYS A 35 -5.48 11.31 17.53
N GLY A 36 -5.45 10.09 16.99
CA GLY A 36 -5.40 8.87 17.80
C GLY A 36 -4.09 8.72 18.58
N ASN A 37 -4.06 7.74 19.49
CA ASN A 37 -2.81 7.33 20.13
C ASN A 37 -2.10 6.29 19.24
N VAL A 38 -0.96 6.67 18.65
CA VAL A 38 -0.18 5.82 17.75
C VAL A 38 0.24 4.49 18.38
N LYS A 39 0.62 4.47 19.67
CA LYS A 39 1.01 3.25 20.38
C LYS A 39 -0.17 2.33 20.64
N ALA A 40 -1.35 2.88 20.91
CA ALA A 40 -2.57 2.09 21.06
C ALA A 40 -3.00 1.44 19.74
N VAL A 41 -2.92 2.18 18.61
CA VAL A 41 -3.17 1.61 17.27
C VAL A 41 -2.13 0.52 16.97
N ALA A 42 -0.85 0.76 17.26
CA ALA A 42 0.20 -0.23 17.05
C ALA A 42 0.01 -1.50 17.89
N GLY A 43 -0.42 -1.35 19.15
CA GLY A 43 -0.74 -2.47 20.03
C GLY A 43 -1.91 -3.31 19.51
N LYS A 44 -2.96 -2.66 19.01
CA LYS A 44 -4.10 -3.36 18.36
C LYS A 44 -3.65 -4.15 17.14
N ILE A 45 -2.87 -3.55 16.24
CA ILE A 45 -2.32 -4.24 15.06
C ILE A 45 -1.51 -5.46 15.50
N ALA A 46 -0.60 -5.31 16.47
CA ALA A 46 0.26 -6.39 16.93
C ALA A 46 -0.53 -7.51 17.60
N HIS A 47 -1.53 -7.17 18.43
CA HIS A 47 -2.40 -8.17 19.04
C HIS A 47 -3.20 -8.95 17.99
N SER A 48 -3.89 -8.27 17.07
CA SER A 48 -4.63 -8.92 15.98
C SER A 48 -3.72 -9.79 15.11
N THR A 49 -2.49 -9.35 14.83
CA THR A 49 -1.51 -10.14 14.07
C THR A 49 -1.09 -11.43 14.78
N ARG A 50 -1.08 -11.46 16.12
CA ARG A 50 -0.76 -12.66 16.90
C ARG A 50 -1.93 -13.64 16.92
N GLU A 51 -3.17 -13.14 16.96
CA GLU A 51 -4.39 -13.96 16.96
C GLU A 51 -4.73 -14.49 15.56
N GLY A 52 -4.33 -13.78 14.50
CA GLY A 52 -4.71 -14.09 13.13
C GLY A 52 -4.07 -13.12 12.14
N ASP A 53 -4.74 -12.87 11.03
CA ASP A 53 -4.20 -11.97 10.01
C ASP A 53 -4.22 -10.51 10.49
N PRO A 54 -3.20 -9.71 10.10
CA PRO A 54 -3.14 -8.32 10.49
C PRO A 54 -4.34 -7.55 9.92
N PRO A 55 -4.92 -6.63 10.70
CA PRO A 55 -6.09 -5.89 10.25
C PRO A 55 -5.68 -4.90 9.16
N ALA A 56 -6.61 -4.52 8.28
CA ALA A 56 -6.39 -3.38 7.39
C ALA A 56 -6.68 -2.05 8.12
N ALA A 57 -5.87 -1.01 7.86
CA ALA A 57 -6.10 0.31 8.44
C ALA A 57 -6.92 1.19 7.49
N LEU A 58 -8.07 1.68 7.97
CA LEU A 58 -8.92 2.61 7.24
C LEU A 58 -8.54 4.05 7.62
N CYS A 59 -8.11 4.81 6.62
CA CYS A 59 -7.58 6.16 6.79
C CYS A 59 -8.33 7.18 5.95
N ILE A 60 -8.54 8.37 6.53
CA ILE A 60 -9.07 9.53 5.83
C ILE A 60 -8.19 10.73 6.17
N GLY A 61 -7.57 11.34 5.15
CA GLY A 61 -6.71 12.51 5.31
C GLY A 61 -5.29 12.21 5.77
N ALA A 62 -4.42 13.22 5.67
CA ALA A 62 -2.97 13.08 5.84
C ALA A 62 -2.57 12.68 7.27
N GLU A 63 -3.21 13.24 8.29
CA GLU A 63 -2.94 12.90 9.70
C GLU A 63 -3.21 11.43 9.99
N SER A 64 -4.36 10.92 9.53
CA SER A 64 -4.78 9.53 9.71
C SER A 64 -3.80 8.58 9.01
N ILE A 65 -3.43 8.87 7.76
CA ILE A 65 -2.44 8.09 6.99
C ILE A 65 -1.09 8.05 7.72
N ASN A 66 -0.57 9.22 8.11
CA ASN A 66 0.71 9.31 8.81
C ASN A 66 0.67 8.55 10.15
N LEU A 67 -0.42 8.65 10.91
CA LEU A 67 -0.57 7.91 12.16
C LEU A 67 -0.59 6.40 11.92
N ALA A 68 -1.33 5.93 10.90
CA ALA A 68 -1.37 4.52 10.55
C ALA A 68 0.00 3.98 10.15
N VAL A 69 0.73 4.68 9.27
CA VAL A 69 2.08 4.28 8.85
C VAL A 69 3.04 4.19 10.04
N LYS A 70 3.01 5.17 10.96
CA LYS A 70 3.81 5.13 12.18
C LYS A 70 3.40 3.99 13.11
N ALA A 71 2.09 3.72 13.23
CA ALA A 71 1.60 2.62 14.03
C ALA A 71 2.08 1.28 13.47
N ILE A 72 2.02 1.07 12.15
CA ILE A 72 2.55 -0.13 11.48
C ILE A 72 4.05 -0.27 11.76
N ALA A 73 4.85 0.81 11.63
CA ALA A 73 6.28 0.77 11.94
C ALA A 73 6.59 0.39 13.40
N ILE A 74 5.79 0.86 14.36
CA ILE A 74 5.90 0.45 15.77
C ILE A 74 5.49 -1.01 15.94
N SER A 75 4.40 -1.45 15.31
CA SER A 75 3.93 -2.84 15.37
C SER A 75 4.97 -3.82 14.85
N ARG A 76 5.72 -3.47 13.79
CA ARG A 76 6.88 -4.26 13.34
C ARG A 76 7.89 -4.49 14.45
N THR A 77 8.18 -3.47 15.26
CA THR A 77 9.09 -3.59 16.41
C THR A 77 8.51 -4.50 17.49
N TYR A 78 7.20 -4.42 17.75
CA TYR A 78 6.52 -5.28 18.72
C TYR A 78 6.51 -6.75 18.29
N LEU A 79 6.43 -7.02 16.99
CA LEU A 79 6.31 -8.37 16.41
C LEU A 79 7.66 -9.01 16.05
N ALA A 80 8.76 -8.24 16.12
CA ALA A 80 10.09 -8.74 15.81
C ALA A 80 10.51 -9.91 16.71
N ALA A 81 10.15 -9.87 18.01
CA ALA A 81 10.40 -10.97 18.94
C ALA A 81 9.67 -12.26 18.54
N ASP A 82 8.49 -12.12 17.92
CA ASP A 82 7.69 -13.23 17.41
C ASP A 82 8.22 -13.78 16.06
N GLN A 83 9.31 -13.19 15.52
CA GLN A 83 9.90 -13.45 14.19
C GLN A 83 9.02 -13.01 13.02
N TRP A 84 8.18 -12.00 13.24
CA TRP A 84 7.22 -11.53 12.23
C TRP A 84 7.53 -10.10 11.83
N ASP A 85 7.36 -9.82 10.55
CA ASP A 85 7.43 -8.48 9.98
C ASP A 85 6.12 -8.11 9.30
N LEU A 86 5.86 -6.81 9.18
CA LEU A 86 4.67 -6.26 8.55
C LEU A 86 5.02 -5.39 7.34
N THR A 87 4.23 -5.57 6.30
CA THR A 87 4.17 -4.69 5.14
C THR A 87 2.74 -4.19 4.97
N PHE A 88 2.54 -3.16 4.16
CA PHE A 88 1.21 -2.71 3.78
C PHE A 88 1.10 -2.36 2.30
N GLN A 89 -0.11 -2.47 1.77
CA GLN A 89 -0.51 -2.09 0.43
C GLN A 89 -1.60 -1.03 0.50
N PRO A 90 -1.35 0.20 -0.01
CA PRO A 90 -2.38 1.23 -0.05
C PRO A 90 -3.35 0.99 -1.20
N ALA A 91 -4.64 0.98 -0.91
CA ALA A 91 -5.73 0.96 -1.90
C ALA A 91 -6.66 2.14 -1.65
N PHE A 92 -7.10 2.79 -2.72
CA PHE A 92 -8.06 3.88 -2.61
C PHE A 92 -9.48 3.36 -2.44
N ARG A 93 -10.23 3.95 -1.52
CA ARG A 93 -11.58 3.49 -1.17
C ARG A 93 -12.71 4.24 -1.85
N ASP A 94 -12.43 5.46 -2.32
CA ASP A 94 -13.42 6.34 -2.94
C ASP A 94 -12.96 6.72 -4.35
N ALA A 95 -13.87 6.75 -5.32
CA ALA A 95 -13.58 7.25 -6.67
C ALA A 95 -13.09 8.70 -6.64
N ASP A 96 -13.63 9.50 -5.72
CA ASP A 96 -13.15 10.84 -5.42
C ASP A 96 -11.81 10.78 -4.67
N ARG A 97 -10.72 10.99 -5.42
CA ARG A 97 -9.36 10.98 -4.89
C ARG A 97 -9.01 12.24 -4.08
N SER A 98 -9.88 13.25 -4.00
CA SER A 98 -9.62 14.49 -3.25
C SER A 98 -9.62 14.26 -1.72
N LYS A 99 -10.45 13.32 -1.23
CA LYS A 99 -10.64 13.05 0.20
C LYS A 99 -9.49 12.27 0.85
N LYS A 100 -8.50 11.80 0.06
CA LYS A 100 -7.39 10.96 0.52
C LYS A 100 -7.87 9.78 1.39
N SER A 101 -8.88 9.06 0.89
CA SER A 101 -9.49 7.91 1.55
C SER A 101 -8.78 6.62 1.12
N LEU A 102 -8.12 5.96 2.06
CA LEU A 102 -7.28 4.78 1.82
C LEU A 102 -7.63 3.64 2.77
N ALA A 103 -7.52 2.41 2.26
CA ALA A 103 -7.29 1.21 3.06
C ALA A 103 -5.81 0.85 2.95
N LEU A 104 -5.14 0.60 4.08
CA LEU A 104 -3.79 0.05 4.10
C LEU A 104 -3.91 -1.43 4.47
N TYR A 105 -3.90 -2.29 3.47
CA TYR A 105 -3.96 -3.75 3.64
C TYR A 105 -2.62 -4.25 4.13
N MET A 106 -2.57 -4.79 5.34
CA MET A 106 -1.34 -5.30 5.94
C MET A 106 -1.14 -6.77 5.58
N ALA A 107 0.11 -7.19 5.47
CA ALA A 107 0.46 -8.60 5.41
C ALA A 107 1.63 -8.89 6.34
N ARG A 108 1.56 -10.06 6.98
CA ARG A 108 2.62 -10.57 7.85
C ARG A 108 3.56 -11.46 7.05
N THR A 109 4.85 -11.36 7.31
CA THR A 109 5.86 -12.25 6.73
C THR A 109 6.75 -12.76 7.85
N LYS A 110 7.30 -13.97 7.72
CA LYS A 110 8.37 -14.40 8.62
C LYS A 110 9.59 -13.54 8.35
N VAL A 111 10.21 -13.00 9.39
CA VAL A 111 11.50 -12.32 9.30
C VAL A 111 12.49 -13.32 8.70
N ARG A 112 12.82 -13.14 7.42
CA ARG A 112 13.99 -13.79 6.82
C ARG A 112 15.21 -12.98 7.26
N ALA A 113 16.38 -13.62 7.31
CA ALA A 113 17.66 -12.95 7.60
C ALA A 113 17.70 -11.59 6.89
N PRO A 114 18.14 -10.51 7.57
CA PRO A 114 17.98 -9.15 7.07
C PRO A 114 18.53 -9.09 5.66
N ILE A 115 17.64 -8.92 4.70
CA ILE A 115 18.06 -8.70 3.33
C ILE A 115 18.74 -7.32 3.39
N SER A 116 20.07 -7.33 3.39
CA SER A 116 20.89 -6.15 3.22
C SER A 116 20.74 -5.67 1.77
N GLN A 117 19.54 -5.21 1.42
CA GLN A 117 19.30 -4.50 0.17
C GLN A 117 19.20 -3.04 0.57
N ILE A 118 20.36 -2.39 0.56
CA ILE A 118 20.40 -0.94 0.42
C ILE A 118 19.70 -0.67 -0.92
N PRO A 119 18.57 0.04 -0.94
CA PRO A 119 17.84 0.27 -2.18
C PRO A 119 18.71 1.07 -3.15
N ASP A 120 18.68 0.69 -4.43
CA ASP A 120 19.43 1.35 -5.50
C ASP A 120 19.03 2.82 -5.64
N VAL A 121 17.77 3.11 -5.31
CA VAL A 121 17.17 4.43 -5.46
C VAL A 121 16.48 4.85 -4.16
N GLU A 122 16.92 5.98 -3.61
CA GLU A 122 16.21 6.70 -2.55
C GLU A 122 15.51 7.93 -3.13
N MET A 123 14.19 8.02 -2.93
CA MET A 123 13.38 9.14 -3.40
C MET A 123 12.91 9.98 -2.19
N PRO A 124 13.49 11.17 -1.96
CA PRO A 124 13.03 12.05 -0.90
C PRO A 124 11.68 12.68 -1.25
N ILE A 125 10.71 12.57 -0.34
CA ILE A 125 9.35 13.09 -0.49
C ILE A 125 9.16 14.26 0.47
N SER A 126 8.52 15.31 -0.03
CA SER A 126 8.20 16.54 0.70
C SER A 126 6.69 16.79 0.73
N SER A 127 6.26 17.80 1.51
CA SER A 127 4.87 18.24 1.50
C SER A 127 4.43 18.84 0.15
N GLN A 128 5.37 19.32 -0.67
CA GLN A 128 5.10 19.86 -2.02
C GLN A 128 5.11 18.78 -3.11
N SER A 129 5.55 17.56 -2.80
CA SER A 129 5.63 16.47 -3.77
C SER A 129 4.23 16.07 -4.25
N LYS A 130 4.00 16.10 -5.56
CA LYS A 130 2.73 15.70 -6.18
C LYS A 130 2.66 14.17 -6.29
N PRO A 131 1.68 13.48 -5.66
CA PRO A 131 1.63 12.02 -5.63
C PRO A 131 1.70 11.35 -7.00
N GLN A 132 1.01 11.89 -8.01
CA GLN A 132 0.98 11.33 -9.36
C GLN A 132 2.34 11.42 -10.07
N VAL A 133 3.06 12.52 -9.86
CA VAL A 133 4.41 12.71 -10.43
C VAL A 133 5.39 11.72 -9.80
N VAL A 134 5.32 11.57 -8.48
CA VAL A 134 6.13 10.60 -7.74
C VAL A 134 5.78 9.17 -8.17
N ALA A 135 4.50 8.87 -8.36
CA ALA A 135 4.02 7.56 -8.80
C ALA A 135 4.53 7.20 -10.21
N GLY A 136 4.50 8.14 -11.15
CA GLY A 136 5.04 7.92 -12.49
C GLY A 136 6.55 7.64 -12.46
N ALA A 137 7.31 8.42 -11.70
CA ALA A 137 8.74 8.18 -11.50
C ALA A 137 9.00 6.82 -10.82
N LEU A 138 8.21 6.46 -9.81
CA LEU A 138 8.32 5.19 -9.10
C LEU A 138 8.04 4.00 -10.03
N ALA A 139 6.96 4.05 -10.81
CA ALA A 139 6.61 3.00 -11.76
C ALA A 139 7.70 2.81 -12.83
N ALA A 140 8.27 3.91 -13.35
CA ALA A 140 9.40 3.83 -14.27
C ALA A 140 10.60 3.09 -13.66
N ARG A 141 11.00 3.42 -12.42
CA ARG A 141 12.11 2.74 -11.74
C ARG A 141 11.83 1.26 -11.44
N ILE A 142 10.58 0.90 -11.14
CA ILE A 142 10.17 -0.50 -10.96
C ILE A 142 10.19 -1.28 -12.29
N ARG A 143 9.83 -0.64 -13.40
CA ARG A 143 9.97 -1.25 -14.75
C ARG A 143 11.44 -1.49 -15.11
N GLU A 144 12.33 -0.60 -14.69
CA GLU A 144 13.79 -0.74 -14.77
C GLU A 144 14.38 -1.77 -13.77
N GLN A 145 13.53 -2.49 -13.02
CA GLN A 145 13.93 -3.49 -12.01
C GLN A 145 14.84 -2.93 -10.92
N ARG A 146 14.71 -1.63 -10.60
CA ARG A 146 15.45 -1.01 -9.49
C ARG A 146 14.75 -1.31 -8.16
N SER A 147 15.55 -1.55 -7.13
CA SER A 147 15.07 -1.51 -5.75
C SER A 147 14.91 -0.04 -5.31
N VAL A 148 13.75 0.32 -4.76
CA VAL A 148 13.39 1.71 -4.47
C VAL A 148 12.89 1.86 -3.03
N CYS A 149 13.24 2.98 -2.39
CA CYS A 149 12.60 3.42 -1.16
C CYS A 149 12.18 4.89 -1.23
N LEU A 150 11.14 5.24 -0.48
CA LEU A 150 10.71 6.63 -0.30
C LEU A 150 11.07 7.10 1.11
N THR A 151 11.69 8.26 1.24
CA THR A 151 12.02 8.86 2.54
C THR A 151 11.25 10.16 2.72
N ALA A 152 10.40 10.21 3.74
CA ALA A 152 9.46 11.31 3.95
C ALA A 152 9.64 11.96 5.32
N ILE A 153 9.65 13.30 5.35
CA ILE A 153 9.75 14.11 6.58
C ILE A 153 8.48 14.95 6.72
N GLY A 154 7.73 14.71 7.81
CA GLY A 154 6.48 15.41 8.10
C GLY A 154 5.23 14.71 7.59
N ILE A 155 4.06 15.14 8.09
CA ILE A 155 2.77 14.46 7.90
C ILE A 155 2.38 14.41 6.42
N ASP A 156 2.42 15.56 5.74
CA ASP A 156 2.03 15.63 4.32
C ASP A 156 2.99 14.87 3.42
N ALA A 157 4.29 14.87 3.72
CA ALA A 157 5.26 14.08 2.96
C ALA A 157 4.97 12.58 3.06
N VAL A 158 4.65 12.08 4.26
CA VAL A 158 4.28 10.67 4.47
C VAL A 158 2.99 10.36 3.72
N SER A 159 1.98 11.23 3.81
CA SER A 159 0.73 11.06 3.05
C SER A 159 0.98 11.04 1.55
N ASN A 160 1.79 11.96 1.01
CA ASN A 160 2.12 12.02 -0.40
C ASN A 160 2.88 10.76 -0.86
N ALA A 161 3.79 10.23 -0.05
CA ALA A 161 4.51 9.00 -0.34
C ALA A 161 3.55 7.79 -0.45
N VAL A 162 2.63 7.65 0.50
CA VAL A 162 1.63 6.55 0.49
C VAL A 162 0.68 6.67 -0.70
N LEU A 163 0.20 7.89 -1.00
CA LEU A 163 -0.64 8.13 -2.18
C LEU A 163 0.11 7.86 -3.48
N ALA A 164 1.40 8.17 -3.54
CA ALA A 164 2.24 7.88 -4.70
C ALA A 164 2.40 6.36 -4.89
N ILE A 165 2.63 5.60 -3.82
CA ILE A 165 2.66 4.13 -3.88
C ILE A 165 1.32 3.61 -4.38
N GLY A 166 0.19 4.09 -3.85
CA GLY A 166 -1.14 3.69 -4.30
C GLY A 166 -1.39 3.94 -5.79
N ASN A 167 -1.02 5.12 -6.31
CA ASN A 167 -1.12 5.39 -7.75
C ASN A 167 -0.14 4.54 -8.57
N ALA A 168 1.08 4.30 -8.07
CA ALA A 168 2.06 3.47 -8.76
C ALA A 168 1.61 2.02 -8.89
N ARG A 169 0.90 1.48 -7.89
CA ARG A 169 0.24 0.17 -7.97
C ARG A 169 -0.71 0.12 -9.17
N LEU A 170 -1.62 1.09 -9.27
CA LEU A 170 -2.55 1.19 -10.41
C LEU A 170 -1.81 1.28 -11.76
N TYR A 171 -0.71 2.02 -11.82
CA TYR A 171 0.07 2.17 -13.05
C TYR A 171 0.80 0.89 -13.46
N LEU A 172 1.03 -0.04 -12.53
CA LEU A 172 1.78 -1.28 -12.74
C LEU A 172 0.88 -2.52 -12.89
N GLU A 173 -0.44 -2.37 -12.79
CA GLU A 173 -1.39 -3.46 -13.00
C GLU A 173 -1.18 -4.15 -14.36
N GLN A 174 -1.02 -3.36 -15.43
CA GLN A 174 -0.74 -3.90 -16.77
C GLN A 174 0.63 -4.56 -16.90
N ASP A 175 1.58 -4.20 -16.03
CA ASP A 175 2.89 -4.83 -15.95
C ASP A 175 2.88 -6.11 -15.11
N ARG A 176 1.72 -6.53 -14.59
CA ARG A 176 1.57 -7.68 -13.67
C ARG A 176 2.46 -7.57 -12.43
N LYS A 177 2.58 -6.36 -11.89
CA LYS A 177 3.40 -6.06 -10.70
C LYS A 177 2.57 -5.37 -9.64
N ASP A 178 2.80 -5.74 -8.39
CA ASP A 178 2.24 -5.08 -7.23
C ASP A 178 3.35 -4.59 -6.28
N ILE A 179 3.01 -3.59 -5.44
CA ILE A 179 3.93 -2.95 -4.50
C ILE A 179 3.42 -3.08 -3.08
N ARG A 180 4.26 -3.65 -2.21
CA ARG A 180 4.13 -3.57 -0.75
C ARG A 180 5.14 -2.57 -0.19
N ALA A 181 4.76 -1.86 0.86
CA ALA A 181 5.63 -0.93 1.56
C ALA A 181 5.93 -1.41 2.97
N MET A 182 7.20 -1.32 3.36
CA MET A 182 7.72 -1.69 4.67
C MET A 182 8.20 -0.42 5.40
N PRO A 183 7.44 0.10 6.38
CA PRO A 183 7.73 1.38 7.02
C PRO A 183 8.72 1.25 8.18
N ALA A 184 9.74 2.13 8.23
CA ALA A 184 10.70 2.23 9.31
C ALA A 184 10.94 3.69 9.72
N PHE A 185 11.28 3.93 10.99
CA PHE A 185 11.82 5.21 11.43
C PHE A 185 13.31 5.29 11.11
N VAL A 186 13.74 6.40 10.54
CA VAL A 186 15.16 6.67 10.25
C VAL A 186 15.52 8.10 10.66
N GLN A 187 16.78 8.33 10.99
CA GLN A 187 17.32 9.68 11.13
C GLN A 187 17.91 10.12 9.80
N VAL A 188 17.60 11.34 9.38
CA VAL A 188 18.20 11.96 8.19
C VAL A 188 18.84 13.27 8.58
N HIS A 189 20.07 13.48 8.11
CA HIS A 189 20.79 14.73 8.34
C HIS A 189 20.45 15.72 7.23
N LYS A 190 19.83 16.85 7.56
CA LYS A 190 19.46 17.89 6.59
C LYS A 190 19.62 19.28 7.21
N ASN A 191 20.28 20.17 6.47
CA ASN A 191 20.54 21.56 6.89
C ASN A 191 21.22 21.65 8.28
N GLY A 192 22.19 20.76 8.56
CA GLY A 192 22.90 20.72 9.84
C GLY A 192 22.05 20.23 11.02
N ARG A 193 20.89 19.61 10.78
CA ARG A 193 20.00 19.07 11.82
C ARG A 193 19.65 17.62 11.53
N ASP A 194 19.55 16.84 12.60
CA ASP A 194 19.01 15.48 12.54
C ASP A 194 17.49 15.54 12.61
N LEU A 195 16.83 15.01 11.59
CA LEU A 195 15.38 14.99 11.46
C LEU A 195 14.89 13.54 11.49
N ASN A 196 13.83 13.31 12.27
CA ASN A 196 13.12 12.04 12.24
C ASN A 196 12.32 11.93 10.94
N ALA A 197 12.59 10.89 10.16
CA ALA A 197 11.89 10.59 8.92
C ALA A 197 11.23 9.21 8.99
N VAL A 198 10.28 8.99 8.08
CA VAL A 198 9.75 7.67 7.78
C VAL A 198 10.33 7.22 6.45
N LYS A 199 10.94 6.04 6.45
CA LYS A 199 11.42 5.35 5.25
C LYS A 199 10.43 4.25 4.88
N LEU A 200 9.96 4.24 3.64
CA LEU A 200 9.11 3.21 3.06
C LEU A 200 9.96 2.40 2.08
N THR A 201 10.44 1.24 2.51
CA THR A 201 11.16 0.32 1.61
C THR A 201 10.12 -0.44 0.80
N LEU A 202 10.27 -0.46 -0.52
CA LEU A 202 9.28 -1.08 -1.40
C LEU A 202 9.71 -2.50 -1.76
N ILE A 203 8.75 -3.41 -1.64
CA ILE A 203 8.86 -4.81 -2.09
C ILE A 203 7.94 -4.93 -3.29
N VAL A 204 8.50 -5.36 -4.42
CA VAL A 204 7.77 -5.53 -5.67
C VAL A 204 7.53 -7.02 -5.87
N GLU A 205 6.28 -7.37 -6.13
CA GLU A 205 5.82 -8.74 -6.34
C GLU A 205 5.25 -8.85 -7.76
N ASN A 206 5.43 -10.00 -8.41
CA ASN A 206 4.71 -10.30 -9.66
C ASN A 206 3.37 -10.96 -9.30
N ILE A 207 2.31 -10.58 -9.99
CA ILE A 207 0.94 -11.09 -9.79
C ILE A 207 0.40 -11.74 -11.06
#